data_AF-A0A0N7HIE5-F1
#
_entry.id   AF-A0A0N7HIE5-F1
#
_cell.length_a   1.000
_cell.length_b   1.000
_cell.length_c   1.000
_cell.angle_alpha   90.00
_cell.angle_beta   90.00
_cell.angle_gamma   90.00
#
_symmetry.space_group_name_H-M   'P 1'
#
loop_
_entity.id
_entity.type
_entity.pdbx_description
1 polymer ?
#
loop_
_entity_poly.entity_id
_entity_poly.type
_entity_poly.pdbx_seq_one_letter_code
_entity_poly.pdbx_strand_id
1 'polypeptide(L)' 'MNRLAGILFSLISTTLMGVAVVVALTIGMDTLKPILVAAAIGFVVSIPITWVISKKIVDL' A
#
# COMPACT_ATOMS: atom_id res chain seq x y z
N MET A 1 3.32 8.40 -18.07
CA MET A 1 3.01 7.36 -17.07
C MET A 1 3.77 7.52 -15.76
N ASN A 2 5.10 7.67 -15.74
CA ASN A 2 5.88 7.69 -14.48
C ASN A 2 5.50 8.80 -13.48
N ARG A 3 5.17 10.01 -13.96
CA ARG A 3 4.74 11.12 -13.07
C ARG A 3 3.40 10.81 -12.37
N LEU A 4 2.42 10.30 -13.13
CA LEU A 4 1.11 9.92 -12.59
C LEU A 4 1.23 8.73 -11.64
N ALA A 5 1.94 7.68 -12.07
CA ALA A 5 2.17 6.49 -11.26
C ALA A 5 2.91 6.82 -9.95
N GLY A 6 3.88 7.74 -9.97
CA GLY A 6 4.58 8.19 -8.76
C GLY A 6 3.67 8.90 -7.75
N ILE A 7 2.78 9.78 -8.24
CA ILE A 7 1.80 10.47 -7.39
C ILE A 7 0.82 9.45 -6.79
N LEU A 8 0.29 8.54 -7.61
CA LEU A 8 -0.61 7.48 -7.15
C LEU A 8 0.08 6.53 -6.17
N PHE A 9 1.34 6.16 -6.43
CA PHE A 9 2.11 5.29 -5.54
C PHE A 9 2.22 5.87 -4.14
N SER A 10 2.52 7.16 -4.01
CA SER A 10 2.64 7.84 -2.70
C SER A 10 1.35 7.71 -1.87
N LEU A 11 0.20 7.89 -2.53
CA LEU A 11 -1.11 7.84 -1.88
C LEU A 11 -1.58 6.40 -1.60
N ILE A 12 -1.38 5.50 -2.56
CA ILE A 12 -1.79 4.08 -2.46
C ILE A 12 -0.93 3.34 -1.43
N SER A 13 0.38 3.58 -1.42
CA SER A 13 1.32 2.93 -0.48
C SER A 13 0.99 3.27 0.96
N THR A 14 0.89 4.56 1.30
CA THR A 14 0.56 5.02 2.65
C THR A 14 -0.80 4.49 3.12
N THR A 15 -1.80 4.48 2.23
CA THR A 15 -3.13 3.94 2.54
C THR A 15 -3.09 2.44 2.81
N LEU A 16 -2.46 1.64 1.95
CA LEU A 16 -2.38 0.18 2.12
C LEU A 16 -1.53 -0.23 3.32
N MET A 17 -0.43 0.49 3.58
CA MET A 17 0.36 0.31 4.80
C MET A 17 -0.50 0.56 6.04
N GLY A 18 -1.26 1.66 6.07
CA GLY A 18 -2.17 1.99 7.17
C GLY A 18 -3.24 0.92 7.39
N VAL A 19 -3.89 0.45 6.32
CA VAL A 19 -4.90 -0.63 6.39
C VAL A 19 -4.28 -1.92 6.95
N ALA A 20 -3.10 -2.31 6.49
CA ALA A 20 -2.43 -3.51 6.98
C ALA A 20 -2.07 -3.39 8.48
N VAL A 21 -1.63 -2.21 8.93
CA VAL A 21 -1.38 -1.93 10.34
C VAL A 21 -2.67 -2.03 11.16
N VAL A 22 -3.78 -1.46 10.67
CA VAL A 22 -5.10 -1.60 11.34
C VAL A 22 -5.47 -3.08 11.47
N VAL A 23 -5.31 -3.87 10.42
CA VAL A 23 -5.55 -5.32 10.47
C VAL A 23 -4.70 -5.98 11.56
N ALA A 24 -3.39 -5.71 11.62
CA ALA A 24 -2.50 -6.26 12.64
C ALA A 24 -2.96 -5.92 14.07
N LEU A 25 -3.34 -4.67 14.32
CA LEU A 25 -3.81 -4.23 15.63
C LEU A 25 -5.17 -4.86 15.99
N THR A 26 -6.07 -5.06 15.02
CA THR A 26 -7.39 -5.67 15.28
C THR A 26 -7.30 -7.15 15.66
N ILE A 27 -6.22 -7.85 15.28
CA ILE A 27 -5.99 -9.26 15.63
C ILE A 27 -5.07 -9.42 16.86
N GLY A 28 -4.80 -8.33 17.59
CA GLY A 28 -3.99 -8.33 18.82
C GLY A 28 -2.47 -8.43 18.59
N MET A 29 -1.99 -8.12 17.38
CA MET A 29 -0.56 -8.07 17.08
C MET A 29 0.03 -6.69 17.39
N ASP A 30 0.18 -6.40 18.68
CA ASP A 30 0.46 -5.04 19.18
C ASP A 30 1.96 -4.72 19.27
N THR A 31 2.82 -5.70 18.95
CA THR A 31 4.27 -5.54 19.04
C THR A 31 4.86 -4.92 17.77
N LEU A 32 6.05 -4.30 17.91
CA LEU A 32 6.71 -3.58 16.81
C LEU A 32 6.95 -4.44 15.56
N LYS A 33 7.40 -5.69 15.75
CA LYS A 33 7.77 -6.58 14.64
C LYS A 33 6.56 -6.89 13.73
N PRO A 34 5.41 -7.35 14.24
CA PRO A 34 4.19 -7.51 13.45
C PRO A 34 3.74 -6.26 12.71
N ILE A 35 3.74 -5.10 13.37
CA ILE A 35 3.30 -3.84 12.78
C ILE A 35 4.19 -3.47 11.59
N LEU A 36 5.52 -3.61 11.74
CA LEU A 36 6.47 -3.38 10.65
C LEU A 36 6.29 -4.36 9.49
N VAL A 37 6.05 -5.65 9.79
CA VAL A 37 5.80 -6.66 8.76
C VAL A 37 4.49 -6.35 8.01
N ALA A 38 3.43 -5.98 8.72
CA ALA A 38 2.15 -5.61 8.12
C ALA A 38 2.30 -4.38 7.20
N ALA A 39 2.99 -3.33 7.67
CA ALA A 39 3.30 -2.17 6.86
C ALA A 39 4.14 -2.56 5.62
N ALA A 40 5.17 -3.39 5.78
CA ALA A 40 5.99 -3.86 4.66
C ALA A 40 5.17 -4.64 3.62
N ILE A 41 4.24 -5.50 4.06
CA ILE A 41 3.31 -6.21 3.18
C ILE A 41 2.44 -5.21 2.41
N GLY A 42 1.83 -4.24 3.12
CA GLY A 42 1.03 -3.18 2.49
C GLY A 42 1.81 -2.39 1.43
N PHE A 43 3.08 -2.09 1.71
CA PHE A 43 3.98 -1.44 0.75
C PHE A 43 4.27 -2.30 -0.47
N VAL A 44 4.62 -3.58 -0.30
CA VAL A 44 4.89 -4.50 -1.42
C VAL A 44 3.65 -4.66 -2.30
N VAL A 45 2.47 -4.79 -1.68
CA VAL A 45 1.17 -4.92 -2.38
C VAL A 45 0.80 -3.62 -3.13
N SER A 46 1.25 -2.46 -2.67
CA SER A 46 0.99 -1.18 -3.34
C SER A 46 1.64 -1.04 -4.71
N ILE A 47 2.75 -1.74 -4.95
CA ILE A 47 3.50 -1.69 -6.23
C ILE A 47 2.64 -2.23 -7.39
N PRO A 48 2.14 -3.48 -7.37
CA PRO A 48 1.30 -4.01 -8.45
C PRO A 48 -0.02 -3.25 -8.57
N ILE A 49 -0.62 -2.82 -7.45
CA ILE A 49 -1.89 -2.07 -7.47
C ILE A 49 -1.72 -0.72 -8.15
N THR A 50 -0.65 0.01 -7.85
CA THR A 50 -0.36 1.29 -8.49
C THR A 50 -0.20 1.13 -10.01
N TRP A 51 0.47 0.06 -10.46
CA TRP A 51 0.65 -0.21 -11.88
C TRP A 51 -0.69 -0.48 -12.58
N VAL A 52 -1.54 -1.32 -11.99
CA VAL A 52 -2.87 -1.64 -12.53
C VAL A 52 -3.77 -0.40 -12.58
N ILE A 53 -3.82 0.40 -11.52
CA ILE A 53 -4.66 1.61 -11.47
C ILE A 53 -4.13 2.66 -12.46
N SER A 54 -2.82 2.90 -12.49
CA SER A 54 -2.23 3.88 -13.41
C SER A 54 -2.48 3.49 -14.87
N LYS A 55 -2.41 2.20 -15.20
CA LYS A 55 -2.69 1.70 -16.54
C LYS A 55 -4.16 1.93 -16.91
N LYS A 56 -5.09 1.63 -16.00
CA LYS A 56 -6.52 1.91 -16.22
C LYS A 56 -6.81 3.39 -16.46
N ILE A 57 -6.13 4.31 -15.76
CA ILE A 57 -6.36 5.76 -15.95
C ILE A 57 -5.78 6.25 -17.27
N VAL A 58 -4.66 5.70 -17.72
CA VAL A 58 -3.99 6.11 -18.97
C VAL A 58 -4.65 5.51 -20.21
N ASP A 59 -5.22 4.31 -20.09
CA ASP A 59 -5.93 3.62 -21.18
C ASP A 59 -7.41 4.08 -21.31
N LEU A 60 -7.90 4.95 -20.42
CA LEU A 60 -9.21 5.62 -20.48
C LEU A 60 -9.12 6.94 -21.25
#